data_AF-A0AA43XLY5-F1
#
_entry.id   AF-A0AA43XLY5-F1
#
_cell.length_a   1.000
_cell.length_b   1.000
_cell.length_c   1.000
_cell.angle_alpha   90.00
_cell.angle_beta   90.00
_cell.angle_gamma   90.00
#
_symmetry.space_group_name_H-M   'P 1'
#
loop_
_entity.id
_entity.type
_entity.pdbx_description
1 polymer ?
#
loop_
_entity_poly.entity_id
_entity_poly.type
_entity_poly.pdbx_seq_one_letter_code
_entity_poly.pdbx_strand_id
1 'polypeptide(L)'
;MKIRNRLDSKGFTLLELMLTLLLSSLLILTYATIVLQSVQYWQYHIEQVRVHENLQYALHYIEKNIRQFNQQEIQYIPDMKQIISRNSQGELSYMDFSGENLNQWNTYLYYQKGNRRLLINRKRENNVLAQDIDQLIIKEVQSGALIEVSISSKDTQGKEHTLKSQIRISPRR
;
A
#
# COMPACT_ATOMS: atom_id res chain seq x y z
N MET A 1 71.31 19.28 15.50
CA MET A 1 70.94 18.09 14.70
C MET A 1 69.76 18.49 13.81
N LYS A 2 70.00 18.76 12.51
CA LYS A 2 68.98 19.25 11.56
C LYS A 2 68.69 18.14 10.55
N ILE A 3 67.54 17.47 10.68
CA ILE A 3 67.06 16.50 9.69
C ILE A 3 66.57 17.30 8.50
N ARG A 4 67.35 17.28 7.42
CA ARG A 4 67.06 17.99 6.17
C ARG A 4 66.16 17.08 5.33
N ASN A 5 64.84 17.22 5.50
CA ASN A 5 63.86 16.61 4.59
C ASN A 5 64.01 17.26 3.21
N ARG A 6 64.83 16.66 2.33
CA ARG A 6 64.72 16.90 0.88
C ARG A 6 63.52 16.09 0.41
N LEU A 7 62.35 16.72 0.40
CA LEU A 7 61.28 16.28 -0.47
C LEU A 7 61.78 16.57 -1.89
N ASP A 8 62.26 15.53 -2.58
CA ASP A 8 62.53 15.54 -4.01
C ASP A 8 61.23 15.93 -4.73
N SER A 9 61.08 17.22 -5.04
CA SER A 9 59.94 17.73 -5.80
C SER A 9 60.14 17.42 -7.29
N LYS A 10 60.02 16.14 -7.66
CA LYS A 10 59.85 15.76 -9.06
C LYS A 10 58.47 16.26 -9.51
N GLY A 11 58.45 17.26 -10.37
CA GLY A 11 57.21 17.78 -10.95
C GLY A 11 56.48 16.69 -11.73
N PHE A 12 55.14 16.70 -11.68
CA PHE A 12 54.31 15.81 -12.48
C PHE A 12 54.54 16.06 -13.97
N THR A 13 54.69 14.99 -14.74
CA THR A 13 54.71 15.11 -16.20
C THR A 13 53.29 15.34 -16.72
N LEU A 14 53.16 16.07 -17.83
CA LEU A 14 51.86 16.34 -18.46
C LEU A 14 51.11 15.02 -18.79
N LEU A 15 51.84 13.99 -19.19
CA LEU A 15 51.29 12.67 -19.51
C LEU A 15 50.70 11.97 -18.28
N GLU A 16 51.39 12.00 -17.13
CA GLU A 16 50.86 11.47 -15.87
C GLU A 16 49.60 12.21 -15.44
N LEU A 17 49.53 13.53 -15.65
CA LEU A 17 48.33 14.31 -15.36
C LEU A 17 47.16 13.94 -16.27
N MET A 18 47.39 13.76 -17.57
CA MET A 18 46.33 13.31 -18.49
C MET A 18 45.83 11.90 -18.14
N LEU A 19 46.74 11.00 -17.78
CA LEU A 19 46.40 9.62 -17.41
C LEU A 19 45.62 9.55 -16.09
N THR A 20 46.03 10.34 -15.09
CA THR A 20 45.31 10.42 -13.80
C THR A 20 43.93 11.03 -13.96
N LEU A 21 43.76 12.06 -14.80
CA LEU A 21 42.45 12.63 -15.11
C LEU A 21 41.54 11.64 -15.84
N LEU A 22 42.09 10.87 -16.79
CA LEU A 22 41.34 9.86 -17.53
C LEU A 22 40.87 8.73 -16.60
N LEU A 23 41.74 8.23 -15.73
CA LEU A 23 41.35 7.21 -14.75
C LEU A 23 40.32 7.74 -13.76
N SER A 24 40.49 8.98 -13.31
CA SER A 24 39.55 9.62 -12.38
C SER A 24 38.17 9.81 -13.00
N SER A 25 38.11 10.26 -14.26
CA SER A 25 36.83 10.44 -14.95
C SER A 25 36.13 9.11 -15.20
N LEU A 26 36.87 8.07 -15.56
CA LEU A 26 36.32 6.72 -15.70
C LEU A 26 35.74 6.21 -14.37
N LEU A 27 36.46 6.37 -13.27
CA LEU A 27 35.98 6.01 -11.93
C LEU A 27 34.72 6.78 -11.54
N ILE A 28 34.69 8.09 -11.80
CA ILE A 28 33.52 8.94 -11.52
C ILE A 28 32.30 8.46 -12.33
N LEU A 29 32.46 8.15 -13.61
CA LEU A 29 31.38 7.67 -14.47
C LEU A 29 30.84 6.31 -14.01
N THR A 30 31.72 5.37 -13.69
CA THR A 30 31.31 4.06 -13.15
C THR A 30 30.56 4.22 -11.83
N TYR A 31 31.10 5.04 -10.91
CA TYR A 31 30.46 5.29 -9.62
C TYR A 31 29.09 5.97 -9.78
N ALA A 32 29.00 7.00 -10.64
CA ALA A 32 27.73 7.68 -10.90
C ALA A 32 26.66 6.72 -11.44
N THR A 33 27.05 5.80 -12.32
CA THR A 33 26.14 4.79 -12.87
C THR A 33 25.60 3.86 -11.78
N ILE A 34 26.46 3.37 -10.89
CA ILE A 34 26.07 2.52 -9.76
C ILE A 34 25.12 3.27 -8.83
N VAL A 35 25.41 4.54 -8.52
CA VAL A 35 24.55 5.37 -7.65
C VAL A 35 23.18 5.56 -8.28
N LEU A 36 23.09 5.89 -9.56
CA LEU A 36 21.82 6.09 -10.25
C LEU A 36 20.97 4.81 -10.27
N GLN A 37 21.59 3.66 -10.56
CA GLN A 37 20.90 2.37 -10.50
C GLN A 37 20.42 2.04 -9.08
N SER A 38 21.23 2.34 -8.06
CA SER A 38 20.87 2.12 -6.66
C SER A 38 19.68 2.98 -6.23
N VAL A 39 19.62 4.24 -6.67
CA VAL A 39 18.49 5.14 -6.40
C VAL A 39 17.21 4.61 -7.05
N GLN A 40 17.27 4.20 -8.31
CA GLN A 40 16.12 3.62 -9.01
C GLN A 40 15.62 2.34 -8.33
N TYR A 41 16.55 1.47 -7.93
CA TYR A 41 16.24 0.25 -7.20
C TYR A 41 15.59 0.54 -5.85
N TRP A 42 16.10 1.53 -5.11
CA TRP A 42 15.55 1.93 -3.82
C TRP A 42 14.14 2.52 -3.95
N GLN A 43 13.91 3.39 -4.94
CA GLN A 43 12.57 3.93 -5.23
C GLN A 43 11.57 2.81 -5.55
N TYR A 44 11.98 1.83 -6.35
CA TYR A 44 11.15 0.67 -6.64
C TYR A 44 10.75 -0.11 -5.37
N HIS A 45 11.72 -0.40 -4.49
CA HIS A 45 11.44 -1.10 -3.23
C HIS A 45 10.52 -0.31 -2.30
N ILE A 46 10.72 1.00 -2.20
CA ILE A 46 9.82 1.86 -1.41
C ILE A 46 8.39 1.76 -1.94
N GLU A 47 8.19 1.80 -3.25
CA GLU A 47 6.86 1.71 -3.84
C GLU A 47 6.21 0.33 -3.61
N GLN A 48 6.98 -0.76 -3.69
CA GLN A 48 6.46 -2.08 -3.35
C GLN A 48 6.03 -2.19 -1.89
N VAL A 49 6.85 -1.68 -0.98
CA VAL A 49 6.53 -1.65 0.45
C VAL A 49 5.28 -0.79 0.68
N ARG A 50 5.21 0.40 0.08
CA ARG A 50 4.06 1.31 0.19
C ARG A 50 2.76 0.65 -0.25
N VAL A 51 2.76 -0.01 -1.42
CA VAL A 51 1.59 -0.73 -1.93
C VAL A 51 1.17 -1.83 -0.95
N HIS A 52 2.13 -2.63 -0.48
CA HIS A 52 1.87 -3.72 0.44
C HIS A 52 1.30 -3.24 1.79
N GLU A 53 1.93 -2.23 2.40
CA GLU A 53 1.49 -1.63 3.66
C GLU A 53 0.10 -1.00 3.54
N ASN A 54 -0.18 -0.30 2.44
CA ASN A 54 -1.49 0.28 2.20
C ASN A 54 -2.58 -0.79 2.03
N LEU A 55 -2.30 -1.89 1.32
CA LEU A 55 -3.21 -3.03 1.22
C LEU A 55 -3.43 -3.70 2.58
N GLN A 56 -2.35 -3.91 3.36
CA GLN A 56 -2.45 -4.48 4.71
C GLN A 56 -3.29 -3.59 5.62
N TYR A 57 -3.05 -2.28 5.58
CA TYR A 57 -3.78 -1.30 6.38
C TYR A 57 -5.27 -1.30 6.03
N ALA A 58 -5.60 -1.27 4.73
CA ALA A 58 -6.98 -1.35 4.25
C ALA A 58 -7.67 -2.64 4.71
N LEU A 59 -7.01 -3.80 4.53
CA LEU A 59 -7.55 -5.09 4.92
C LEU A 59 -7.74 -5.21 6.43
N HIS A 60 -6.74 -4.83 7.21
CA HIS A 60 -6.81 -4.79 8.66
C HIS A 60 -7.94 -3.89 9.15
N TYR A 61 -8.13 -2.74 8.52
CA TYR A 61 -9.21 -1.84 8.86
C TYR A 61 -10.57 -2.45 8.52
N ILE A 62 -10.75 -3.04 7.34
CA ILE A 62 -11.99 -3.77 6.97
C ILE A 62 -12.30 -4.85 8.01
N GLU A 63 -11.32 -5.70 8.33
CA GLU A 63 -11.45 -6.74 9.34
C GLU A 63 -11.88 -6.19 10.70
N LYS A 64 -11.17 -5.17 11.17
CA LYS A 64 -11.44 -4.55 12.46
C LYS A 64 -12.88 -4.05 12.54
N ASN A 65 -13.37 -3.39 11.50
CA ASN A 65 -14.71 -2.82 11.53
C ASN A 65 -15.79 -3.91 11.40
N ILE A 66 -15.56 -4.96 10.61
CA ILE A 66 -16.48 -6.10 10.55
C ILE A 66 -16.58 -6.77 11.93
N ARG A 67 -15.46 -6.88 12.66
CA ARG A 67 -15.46 -7.42 14.03
C ARG A 67 -16.11 -6.51 15.06
N GLN A 68 -16.10 -5.19 14.84
CA GLN A 68 -16.73 -4.19 15.70
C GLN A 68 -18.24 -4.06 15.48
N PHE A 69 -18.75 -4.51 14.33
CA PHE A 69 -20.19 -4.66 14.12
C PHE A 69 -20.80 -5.67 15.09
N ASN A 70 -22.09 -5.49 15.36
CA ASN A 70 -22.82 -6.41 16.20
C ASN A 70 -22.90 -7.78 15.50
N GLN A 71 -22.08 -8.74 15.96
CA GLN A 71 -21.97 -10.06 15.36
C GLN A 71 -23.27 -10.87 15.42
N GLN A 72 -24.22 -10.50 16.28
CA GLN A 72 -25.53 -11.16 16.36
C GLN A 72 -26.48 -10.74 15.22
N GLU A 73 -26.27 -9.54 14.66
CA GLU A 73 -27.18 -8.92 13.69
C GLU A 73 -26.51 -8.60 12.35
N ILE A 74 -25.23 -8.95 12.20
CA ILE A 74 -24.49 -8.72 10.96
C ILE A 74 -24.99 -9.68 9.87
N GLN A 75 -25.28 -9.12 8.70
CA GLN A 75 -25.73 -9.85 7.54
C GLN A 75 -24.88 -9.43 6.33
N TYR A 76 -24.38 -10.42 5.59
CA TYR A 76 -23.77 -10.20 4.29
C TYR A 76 -24.83 -10.41 3.20
N ILE A 77 -24.91 -9.47 2.25
CA ILE A 77 -25.80 -9.53 1.08
C ILE A 77 -24.90 -9.71 -0.17
N PRO A 78 -24.78 -10.93 -0.71
CA PRO A 78 -23.87 -11.24 -1.81
C PRO A 78 -24.12 -10.41 -3.08
N ASP A 79 -25.38 -10.22 -3.46
CA ASP A 79 -25.76 -9.53 -4.71
C ASP A 79 -25.32 -8.06 -4.72
N MET A 80 -25.42 -7.41 -3.56
CA MET A 80 -25.01 -6.02 -3.38
C MET A 80 -23.55 -5.89 -2.93
N LYS A 81 -22.88 -6.99 -2.58
CA LYS A 81 -21.55 -7.01 -1.95
C LYS A 81 -21.50 -6.08 -0.72
N GLN A 82 -22.54 -6.13 0.09
CA GLN A 82 -22.71 -5.26 1.25
C GLN A 82 -22.76 -6.06 2.54
N ILE A 83 -22.24 -5.45 3.61
CA ILE A 83 -22.42 -5.92 4.98
C ILE A 83 -23.31 -4.92 5.69
N ILE A 84 -24.36 -5.41 6.34
CA ILE A 84 -25.33 -4.61 7.08
C ILE A 84 -25.31 -5.06 8.54
N SER A 85 -25.37 -4.10 9.46
CA SER A 85 -25.54 -4.35 10.90
C SER A 85 -26.26 -3.18 11.55
N ARG A 86 -26.78 -3.33 12.76
CA ARG A 86 -27.28 -2.19 13.55
C ARG A 86 -26.18 -1.62 14.43
N ASN A 87 -26.15 -0.29 14.53
CA ASN A 87 -25.30 0.42 15.47
C ASN A 87 -25.90 0.39 16.89
N SER A 88 -25.22 1.01 17.85
CA SER A 88 -25.68 1.09 19.25
C SER A 88 -26.98 1.91 19.44
N GLN A 89 -27.39 2.67 18.42
CA GLN A 89 -28.63 3.46 18.41
C GLN A 89 -29.77 2.69 17.73
N GLY A 90 -29.52 1.45 17.26
CA GLY A 90 -30.49 0.63 16.54
C GLY A 90 -30.65 0.99 15.05
N GLU A 91 -29.90 1.96 14.55
CA GLU A 91 -29.93 2.35 13.13
C GLU A 91 -29.11 1.39 12.27
N LEU A 92 -29.54 1.18 11.02
CA LEU A 92 -28.79 0.38 10.05
C LEU A 92 -27.50 1.11 9.66
N SER A 93 -26.39 0.38 9.67
CA SER A 93 -25.10 0.80 9.16
C SER A 93 -24.63 -0.15 8.08
N TYR A 94 -24.03 0.42 7.03
CA TYR A 94 -23.65 -0.29 5.81
C TYR A 94 -22.14 -0.27 5.62
N MET A 95 -21.57 -1.38 5.17
CA MET A 95 -20.29 -1.39 4.48
C MET A 95 -20.49 -1.85 3.05
N ASP A 96 -20.04 -1.05 2.10
CA ASP A 96 -20.26 -1.30 0.67
C ASP A 96 -18.95 -1.62 -0.07
N PHE A 97 -18.90 -2.82 -0.63
CA PHE A 97 -17.75 -3.31 -1.40
C PHE A 97 -18.08 -3.52 -2.89
N SER A 98 -19.23 -3.03 -3.36
CA SER A 98 -19.68 -3.16 -4.75
C SER A 98 -18.78 -2.41 -5.73
N GLY A 99 -18.21 -1.28 -5.29
CA GLY A 99 -17.52 -0.33 -6.14
C GLY A 99 -18.44 0.74 -6.75
N GLU A 100 -19.75 0.60 -6.56
CA GLU A 100 -20.76 1.58 -6.95
C GLU A 100 -20.93 2.59 -5.81
N ASN A 101 -20.85 3.88 -6.14
CA ASN A 101 -20.60 4.94 -5.18
C ASN A 101 -21.84 5.21 -4.30
N LEU A 102 -22.04 4.45 -3.23
CA LEU A 102 -23.11 4.67 -2.26
C LEU A 102 -22.62 5.56 -1.10
N ASN A 103 -22.47 6.86 -1.38
CA ASN A 103 -22.45 7.89 -0.33
C ASN A 103 -23.86 8.05 0.27
N GLN A 104 -24.40 6.96 0.79
CA GLN A 104 -25.69 6.91 1.45
C GLN A 104 -25.56 7.31 2.92
N TRP A 105 -26.68 7.70 3.51
CA TRP A 105 -26.75 7.93 4.96
C TRP A 105 -26.43 6.63 5.70
N ASN A 106 -25.58 6.70 6.72
CA ASN A 106 -25.10 5.57 7.52
C ASN A 106 -24.22 4.51 6.81
N THR A 107 -23.74 4.77 5.59
CA THR A 107 -22.61 4.01 5.05
C THR A 107 -21.37 4.35 5.86
N TYR A 108 -20.79 3.37 6.54
CA TYR A 108 -19.61 3.57 7.38
C TYR A 108 -18.30 3.46 6.59
N LEU A 109 -18.22 2.46 5.71
CA LEU A 109 -17.05 2.16 4.89
C LEU A 109 -17.52 1.81 3.48
N TYR A 110 -16.89 2.37 2.46
CA TYR A 110 -17.22 1.99 1.09
C TYR A 110 -16.04 2.05 0.13
N TYR A 111 -16.05 1.16 -0.85
CA TYR A 111 -15.07 1.11 -1.93
C TYR A 111 -15.55 1.93 -3.13
N GLN A 112 -14.73 2.88 -3.59
CA GLN A 112 -14.97 3.67 -4.78
C GLN A 112 -14.05 3.21 -5.90
N LYS A 113 -14.55 2.30 -6.74
CA LYS A 113 -13.78 1.66 -7.81
C LYS A 113 -13.20 2.66 -8.81
N GLY A 114 -13.98 3.66 -9.22
CA GLY A 114 -13.53 4.67 -10.20
C GLY A 114 -12.30 5.47 -9.73
N ASN A 115 -12.18 5.71 -8.43
CA ASN A 115 -11.06 6.44 -7.84
C ASN A 115 -10.02 5.54 -7.16
N ARG A 116 -10.23 4.21 -7.17
CA ARG A 116 -9.34 3.22 -6.52
C ARG A 116 -9.12 3.51 -5.04
N ARG A 117 -10.18 3.91 -4.33
CA ARG A 117 -10.10 4.35 -2.92
C ARG A 117 -11.08 3.61 -2.04
N LEU A 118 -10.63 3.33 -0.82
CA LEU A 118 -11.49 2.91 0.28
C LEU A 118 -11.73 4.14 1.16
N LEU A 119 -13.00 4.45 1.42
CA LEU A 119 -13.39 5.66 2.13
C LEU A 119 -14.20 5.33 3.38
N ILE A 120 -14.04 6.16 4.40
CA ILE A 120 -14.86 6.14 5.61
C ILE A 120 -15.82 7.31 5.55
N ASN A 121 -17.10 7.00 5.67
CA ASN A 121 -18.14 8.00 5.74
C ASN A 121 -18.69 8.08 7.17
N ARG A 122 -18.00 8.89 7.98
CA ARG A 122 -18.53 9.36 9.26
C ARG A 122 -19.13 10.73 9.01
N LYS A 123 -20.44 10.86 9.19
CA LYS A 123 -21.15 12.16 9.07
C LYS A 123 -20.95 12.89 7.73
N ARG A 124 -20.83 12.16 6.61
CA ARG A 124 -20.67 12.70 5.23
C ARG A 124 -19.32 13.34 4.93
N GLU A 125 -18.29 13.13 5.75
CA GLU A 125 -16.95 13.68 5.50
C GLU A 125 -16.18 12.95 4.38
N ASN A 126 -16.50 11.67 4.12
CA ASN A 126 -15.87 10.84 3.07
C ASN A 126 -14.33 10.86 3.11
N ASN A 127 -13.76 10.53 4.27
CA ASN A 127 -12.32 10.50 4.48
C ASN A 127 -11.69 9.32 3.73
N VAL A 128 -10.61 9.57 2.99
CA VAL A 128 -9.85 8.51 2.30
C VAL A 128 -9.07 7.72 3.34
N LEU A 129 -9.37 6.43 3.44
CA LEU A 129 -8.67 5.51 4.34
C LEU A 129 -7.46 4.88 3.64
N ALA A 130 -7.66 4.39 2.42
CA ALA A 130 -6.62 3.79 1.60
C ALA A 130 -6.87 4.13 0.13
N GLN A 131 -5.79 4.24 -0.64
CA GLN A 131 -5.82 4.62 -2.05
C GLN A 131 -5.10 3.56 -2.90
N ASP A 132 -5.08 3.74 -4.21
CA ASP A 132 -4.43 2.82 -5.15
C ASP A 132 -4.93 1.37 -5.05
N ILE A 133 -6.18 1.13 -4.62
CA ILE A 133 -6.78 -0.20 -4.57
C ILE A 133 -7.44 -0.48 -5.92
N ASP A 134 -6.91 -1.43 -6.69
CA ASP A 134 -7.46 -1.81 -8.00
C ASP A 134 -8.75 -2.59 -7.88
N GLN A 135 -8.74 -3.57 -6.97
CA GLN A 135 -9.87 -4.46 -6.77
C GLN A 135 -10.07 -4.72 -5.29
N LEU A 136 -11.34 -4.68 -4.89
CA LEU A 136 -11.79 -5.17 -3.61
C LEU A 136 -12.95 -6.11 -3.89
N ILE A 137 -12.81 -7.35 -3.46
CA ILE A 137 -13.74 -8.43 -3.71
C ILE A 137 -14.10 -9.05 -2.37
N ILE A 138 -15.38 -9.15 -2.09
CA ILE A 138 -15.92 -9.89 -0.97
C ILE A 138 -16.69 -11.09 -1.51
N LYS A 139 -16.45 -12.27 -0.93
CA LYS A 139 -17.11 -13.52 -1.30
C LYS A 139 -17.55 -14.24 -0.05
N GLU A 140 -18.71 -14.89 -0.12
CA GLU A 140 -19.15 -15.78 0.94
C GLU A 140 -18.48 -17.14 0.75
N VAL A 141 -17.75 -17.59 1.77
CA VAL A 141 -17.10 -18.92 1.79
C VAL A 141 -18.03 -19.93 2.44
N GLN A 142 -18.72 -19.51 3.51
CA GLN A 142 -19.74 -20.30 4.19
C GLN A 142 -20.95 -19.40 4.45
N SER A 143 -22.11 -19.84 3.95
CA SER A 143 -23.35 -19.06 4.02
C SER A 143 -23.68 -18.60 5.45
N GLY A 144 -23.84 -17.29 5.61
CA GLY A 144 -24.15 -16.60 6.87
C GLY A 144 -23.07 -16.70 7.94
N ALA A 145 -21.86 -17.19 7.63
CA ALA A 145 -20.87 -17.50 8.66
C ALA A 145 -19.46 -17.02 8.36
N LEU A 146 -18.98 -17.19 7.13
CA LEU A 146 -17.60 -16.90 6.77
C LEU A 146 -17.55 -16.19 5.42
N ILE A 147 -16.89 -15.04 5.40
CA ILE A 147 -16.62 -14.27 4.19
C ILE A 147 -15.11 -14.21 3.95
N GLU A 148 -14.70 -14.18 2.69
CA GLU A 148 -13.35 -13.86 2.25
C GLU A 148 -13.34 -12.45 1.67
N VAL A 149 -12.49 -11.59 2.21
CA VAL A 149 -12.18 -10.27 1.66
C VAL A 149 -10.84 -10.36 0.96
N SER A 150 -10.82 -10.05 -0.33
CA SER A 150 -9.62 -9.98 -1.17
C SER A 150 -9.43 -8.54 -1.64
N ILE A 151 -8.22 -8.02 -1.49
CA ILE A 151 -7.84 -6.67 -1.95
C ILE A 151 -6.60 -6.76 -2.81
N SER A 152 -6.58 -6.10 -3.97
CA SER A 152 -5.42 -6.08 -4.85
C SER A 152 -5.07 -4.70 -5.38
N SER A 153 -3.79 -4.52 -5.68
CA SER A 153 -3.22 -3.32 -6.27
C SER A 153 -1.99 -3.67 -7.11
N LYS A 154 -1.70 -2.88 -8.14
CA LYS A 154 -0.49 -2.98 -8.95
C LYS A 154 0.56 -1.97 -8.52
N ASP A 155 1.81 -2.42 -8.44
CA ASP A 155 2.94 -1.51 -8.26
C ASP A 155 3.28 -0.76 -9.55
N THR A 156 4.30 0.11 -9.49
CA THR A 156 4.75 0.94 -10.61
C THR A 156 5.30 0.15 -11.79
N GLN A 157 5.63 -1.14 -11.62
CA GLN A 157 6.02 -2.05 -12.70
C GLN A 157 4.84 -2.88 -13.21
N GLY A 158 3.63 -2.65 -12.69
CA GLY A 158 2.43 -3.39 -13.05
C GLY A 158 2.32 -4.77 -12.40
N LYS A 159 3.21 -5.12 -11.46
CA LYS A 159 3.12 -6.37 -10.71
C LYS A 159 1.97 -6.27 -9.73
N GLU A 160 1.07 -7.25 -9.78
CA GLU A 160 -0.09 -7.31 -8.90
C GLU A 160 0.28 -7.87 -7.52
N HIS A 161 -0.19 -7.19 -6.49
CA HIS A 161 -0.11 -7.57 -5.09
C HIS A 161 -1.53 -7.80 -4.59
N THR A 162 -1.78 -8.99 -4.04
CA THR A 162 -3.11 -9.37 -3.56
C THR A 162 -3.01 -9.89 -2.14
N LEU A 163 -3.85 -9.35 -1.25
CA LEU A 163 -4.02 -9.83 0.11
C LEU A 163 -5.43 -10.38 0.30
N LYS A 164 -5.54 -11.39 1.14
CA LYS A 164 -6.81 -12.06 1.46
C LYS A 164 -6.95 -12.25 2.96
N SER A 165 -8.17 -12.15 3.44
CA SER A 165 -8.52 -12.50 4.81
C SER A 165 -9.88 -13.16 4.88
N GLN A 166 -10.02 -14.13 5.79
CA GLN A 166 -11.27 -14.80 6.06
C GLN A 166 -11.82 -14.30 7.39
N ILE A 167 -13.04 -13.78 7.37
CA ILE A 167 -13.67 -13.11 8.50
C ILE A 167 -14.96 -13.84 8.83
N ARG A 168 -15.07 -14.26 10.10
CA ARG A 168 -16.30 -14.86 10.61
C ARG A 168 -17.31 -13.76 10.93
N ILE A 169 -18.52 -13.90 10.41
CA ILE A 169 -19.60 -12.93 10.61
C ILE A 169 -20.68 -13.45 11.57
N SER A 170 -20.83 -14.76 11.81
CA SER A 170 -21.78 -15.26 12.83
C SER A 170 -21.09 -15.85 14.07
N PRO A 171 -21.74 -15.75 15.25
CA PRO A 171 -21.26 -16.41 16.46
C PRO A 171 -21.22 -17.94 16.26
N ARG A 172 -20.26 -18.60 16.91
CA ARG A 172 -20.23 -20.07 17.00
C ARG A 172 -21.52 -20.51 17.69
N ARG A 173 -22.42 -21.15 16.95
CA ARG A 173 -23.46 -22.01 17.53
C ARG A 173 -22.80 -23.18 18.24
#